data_AF-A0AAN8WL63-F1
#
_entry.id   AF-A0AAN8WL63-F1
#
_cell.length_a   1.000
_cell.length_b   1.000
_cell.length_c   1.000
_cell.angle_alpha   90.00
_cell.angle_beta   90.00
_cell.angle_gamma   90.00
#
_symmetry.space_group_name_H-M   'P 1'
#
loop_
_entity.id
_entity.type
_entity.pdbx_description
1 polymer ?
#
loop_
_entity_poly.entity_id
_entity_poly.type
_entity_poly.pdbx_seq_one_letter_code
_entity_poly.pdbx_strand_id
1 'polypeptide(L)'
;RVLFLALVAACIVLGRGTSARYLDDECPGVMGNRDLYEKVVRICDDCSNIFRMNDVGSRCRENCFYNVDFLWCVYATERHGEIDQLNRWMSILKAGRK
;
A
#
# COMPACT_ATOMS: atom_id res chain seq x y z
N ARG A 1 -14.42 -17.26 -38.30
CA ARG A 1 -14.13 -15.81 -38.20
C ARG A 1 -14.96 -15.18 -37.07
N VAL A 2 -16.29 -15.27 -37.11
CA VAL A 2 -17.19 -14.76 -36.04
C VAL A 2 -16.96 -15.41 -34.68
N LEU A 3 -16.77 -16.74 -34.64
CA LEU A 3 -16.50 -17.48 -33.39
C LEU A 3 -15.19 -17.04 -32.71
N PHE A 4 -14.19 -16.71 -33.52
CA PHE A 4 -12.87 -16.24 -33.04
C PHE A 4 -12.99 -14.84 -32.42
N LEU A 5 -13.77 -13.96 -33.04
CA LEU A 5 -14.04 -12.62 -32.52
C LEU A 5 -14.84 -12.68 -31.21
N ALA A 6 -15.80 -13.61 -31.10
CA ALA A 6 -16.57 -13.81 -29.87
C ALA A 6 -15.71 -14.33 -28.71
N LEU A 7 -14.79 -15.25 -28.98
CA LEU A 7 -13.85 -15.77 -27.98
C LEU A 7 -12.88 -14.67 -27.49
N VAL A 8 -12.34 -13.87 -28.40
CA VAL A 8 -11.46 -12.75 -28.05
C VAL A 8 -12.21 -11.69 -27.22
N ALA A 9 -13.43 -11.34 -27.61
CA ALA A 9 -14.27 -10.41 -26.86
C ALA A 9 -14.60 -10.93 -25.44
N ALA A 10 -14.91 -12.23 -25.31
CA ALA A 10 -15.15 -12.85 -24.01
C ALA A 10 -13.91 -12.81 -23.12
N CYS A 11 -12.72 -13.11 -23.65
CA CYS A 11 -11.46 -13.05 -22.90
C CYS A 11 -11.14 -11.61 -22.41
N ILE A 12 -11.42 -10.58 -23.21
CA ILE A 12 -11.19 -9.19 -22.82
C ILE A 12 -12.17 -8.76 -21.72
N VAL A 13 -13.44 -9.21 -21.78
CA VAL A 13 -14.44 -8.92 -20.74
C VAL A 13 -14.11 -9.65 -19.44
N LEU A 14 -13.68 -10.92 -19.50
CA LEU A 14 -13.32 -11.74 -18.35
C LEU A 14 -11.96 -11.37 -17.73
N GLY A 15 -11.00 -10.89 -18.54
CA GLY A 15 -9.63 -10.60 -18.13
C GLY A 15 -9.42 -9.22 -17.46
N ARG A 16 -10.46 -8.38 -17.34
CA ARG A 16 -10.35 -7.02 -16.77
C ARG A 16 -10.18 -6.98 -15.24
N GLY A 17 -10.16 -8.11 -14.55
CA GLY A 17 -10.35 -8.18 -13.10
C GLY A 17 -9.12 -8.37 -12.20
N THR A 18 -7.90 -8.52 -12.72
CA THR A 18 -6.72 -8.80 -11.88
C THR A 18 -5.69 -7.69 -11.92
N SER A 19 -6.00 -6.56 -11.27
CA SER A 19 -4.96 -5.60 -10.85
C SER A 19 -4.10 -6.23 -9.77
N ALA A 20 -3.08 -7.01 -10.18
CA ALA A 20 -1.96 -7.31 -9.32
C ALA A 20 -1.21 -6.00 -9.07
N ARG A 21 -1.41 -5.40 -7.89
CA ARG A 21 -0.57 -4.27 -7.46
C ARG A 21 0.86 -4.80 -7.37
N TYR A 22 1.79 -4.16 -8.06
CA TYR A 22 3.22 -4.36 -7.85
C TYR A 22 3.49 -4.12 -6.36
N LEU A 23 3.74 -5.20 -5.62
CA LEU A 23 4.13 -5.13 -4.23
C LEU A 23 5.62 -4.85 -4.23
N ASP A 24 5.97 -3.69 -3.70
CA ASP A 24 7.36 -3.32 -3.52
C ASP A 24 8.04 -4.32 -2.56
N ASP A 25 9.23 -4.80 -2.95
CA ASP A 25 10.00 -5.82 -2.22
C ASP A 25 10.48 -5.31 -0.84
N GLU A 26 10.28 -4.02 -0.54
CA GLU A 26 10.63 -3.42 0.75
C GLU A 26 9.79 -3.95 1.93
N CYS A 27 8.55 -4.40 1.69
CA CYS A 27 7.69 -4.96 2.73
C CYS A 27 7.36 -6.44 2.47
N PRO A 28 8.26 -7.38 2.81
CA PRO A 28 8.08 -8.80 2.48
C PRO A 28 6.86 -9.45 3.16
N GLY A 29 6.37 -8.87 4.26
CA GLY A 29 5.23 -9.39 5.03
C GLY A 29 3.87 -9.03 4.45
N VAL A 30 3.80 -8.24 3.37
CA VAL A 30 2.53 -7.70 2.84
C VAL A 30 1.63 -8.78 2.26
N MET A 31 2.18 -9.80 1.58
CA MET A 31 1.37 -10.87 0.97
C MET A 31 0.44 -11.54 2.00
N GLY A 32 0.94 -11.78 3.22
CA GLY A 32 0.18 -12.42 4.30
C GLY A 32 -0.60 -11.45 5.20
N ASN A 33 -0.32 -10.15 5.11
CA ASN A 33 -0.84 -9.12 6.04
C ASN A 33 -1.33 -7.88 5.29
N ARG A 34 -2.02 -8.09 4.17
CA ARG A 34 -2.44 -7.01 3.28
C ARG A 34 -3.41 -6.03 3.96
N ASP A 35 -4.25 -6.51 4.86
CA ASP A 35 -5.15 -5.71 5.68
C ASP A 35 -4.39 -4.79 6.66
N LEU A 36 -3.24 -5.23 7.19
CA LEU A 36 -2.37 -4.37 7.99
C LEU A 36 -1.70 -3.31 7.12
N TYR A 37 -1.20 -3.71 5.96
CA TYR A 37 -0.59 -2.79 5.00
C TYR A 37 -1.56 -1.68 4.57
N GLU A 38 -2.81 -2.02 4.25
CA GLU A 38 -3.82 -1.03 3.86
C GLU A 38 -4.15 -0.02 4.97
N LYS A 39 -4.08 -0.43 6.25
CA LYS A 39 -4.25 0.49 7.39
C LYS A 39 -3.10 1.49 7.50
N VAL A 40 -1.86 1.02 7.31
CA VAL A 40 -0.67 1.87 7.40
C VAL A 40 -0.56 2.81 6.19
N VAL A 41 -0.81 2.32 4.98
CA VAL A 41 -0.80 3.13 3.74
C VAL A 41 -1.80 4.28 3.79
N ARG A 42 -2.98 4.07 4.40
CA ARG A 42 -3.99 5.13 4.51
C ARG A 42 -3.45 6.38 5.20
N ILE A 43 -2.55 6.23 6.17
CA ILE A 43 -1.91 7.36 6.86
C ILE A 43 -1.07 8.17 5.89
N CYS A 44 -0.30 7.50 5.02
CA CYS A 44 0.48 8.15 3.98
C CYS A 44 -0.41 8.86 2.95
N ASP A 45 -1.53 8.26 2.57
CA ASP A 45 -2.47 8.85 1.61
C ASP A 45 -3.18 10.08 2.22
N ASP A 46 -3.67 9.99 3.45
CA ASP A 46 -4.27 11.09 4.20
C ASP A 46 -3.27 12.25 4.37
N CYS A 47 -2.03 11.92 4.75
CA CYS A 47 -0.93 12.88 4.87
C CYS A 47 -0.58 13.57 3.55
N SER A 48 -0.50 12.80 2.44
CA SER A 48 -0.25 13.35 1.11
C SER A 48 -1.35 14.33 0.69
N ASN A 49 -2.60 14.08 1.07
CA ASN A 49 -3.72 14.99 0.83
C ASN A 49 -3.63 16.27 1.67
N ILE A 50 -3.14 16.20 2.92
CA ILE A 50 -2.91 17.36 3.79
C ILE A 50 -1.84 18.28 3.19
N PHE A 51 -0.68 17.73 2.85
CA PHE A 51 0.45 18.52 2.33
C PHE A 51 0.28 18.94 0.86
N ARG A 52 -0.59 18.25 0.10
CA ARG A 52 -0.81 18.45 -1.35
C ARG A 52 0.48 18.34 -2.18
N MET A 53 1.45 17.58 -1.68
CA MET A 53 2.72 17.31 -2.32
C MET A 53 2.74 15.89 -2.87
N ASN A 54 3.16 15.73 -4.13
CA ASN A 54 3.11 14.45 -4.83
C ASN A 54 4.14 13.42 -4.32
N ASP A 55 5.19 13.85 -3.62
CA ASP A 55 6.28 13.00 -3.15
C ASP A 55 6.06 12.45 -1.74
N VAL A 56 5.25 13.11 -0.91
CA VAL A 56 5.00 12.76 0.49
C VAL A 56 4.47 11.33 0.63
N GLY A 57 3.46 10.96 -0.17
CA GLY A 57 2.91 9.61 -0.13
C GLY A 57 3.93 8.54 -0.48
N SER A 58 4.83 8.80 -1.43
CA SER A 58 5.89 7.88 -1.82
C SER A 58 6.96 7.75 -0.73
N ARG A 59 7.52 8.88 -0.25
CA ARG A 59 8.51 8.89 0.85
C ARG A 59 7.98 8.23 2.12
N CYS A 60 6.72 8.49 2.46
CA CYS A 60 6.08 7.89 3.63
C CYS A 60 6.05 6.34 3.57
N ARG A 61 5.96 5.75 2.36
CA ARG A 61 5.93 4.28 2.17
C ARG A 61 7.31 3.64 2.09
N GLU A 62 8.38 4.42 1.89
CA GLU A 62 9.75 3.91 1.72
C GLU A 62 10.25 3.12 2.94
N ASN A 63 11.14 2.15 2.70
CA ASN A 63 11.76 1.31 3.73
C ASN A 63 10.70 0.63 4.62
N CYS A 64 9.57 0.27 4.02
CA CYS A 64 8.42 -0.29 4.70
C CYS A 64 7.93 0.56 5.88
N PHE A 65 7.75 1.87 5.66
CA PHE A 65 7.31 2.86 6.66
C PHE A 65 8.33 3.13 7.80
N TYR A 66 9.54 2.56 7.76
CA TYR A 66 10.62 2.85 8.70
C TYR A 66 11.42 4.08 8.27
N ASN A 67 10.76 5.22 8.22
CA ASN A 67 11.36 6.50 7.85
C ASN A 67 10.74 7.64 8.69
N VAL A 68 11.36 8.82 8.62
CA VAL A 68 10.89 9.99 9.38
C VAL A 68 9.61 10.59 8.78
N ASP A 69 9.41 10.49 7.46
CA ASP A 69 8.19 10.99 6.78
C ASP A 69 6.94 10.28 7.29
N PHE A 70 6.99 8.98 7.56
CA PHE A 70 5.89 8.25 8.18
C PHE A 70 5.54 8.81 9.57
N LEU A 71 6.56 9.09 10.40
CA LEU A 71 6.33 9.69 11.72
C LEU A 71 5.68 11.07 11.59
N TRP A 72 6.18 11.93 10.70
CA TRP A 72 5.55 13.22 10.41
C TRP A 72 4.08 13.07 9.97
N CYS A 73 3.79 12.08 9.13
CA CYS A 73 2.44 11.80 8.67
C CYS A 73 1.51 11.33 9.79
N VAL A 74 2.00 10.53 10.74
CA VAL A 74 1.22 10.15 11.93
C VAL A 74 0.86 11.36 12.78
N TYR A 75 1.79 12.30 12.96
CA TYR A 75 1.50 13.56 13.67
C TYR A 75 0.55 14.46 12.89
N ALA A 76 0.78 14.66 11.59
CA ALA A 76 -0.04 15.51 10.74
C ALA A 76 -1.50 15.03 10.61
N THR A 77 -1.72 13.70 10.71
CA THR A 77 -3.07 13.10 10.68
C THR A 77 -3.70 12.96 12.06
N GLU A 78 -3.09 13.52 13.12
CA GLU A 78 -3.56 13.45 14.51
C GLU A 78 -3.69 12.01 15.06
N ARG A 79 -2.90 11.06 14.53
CA ARG A 79 -2.90 9.63 14.92
C ARG A 79 -1.79 9.26 15.89
N HIS A 80 -1.17 10.23 16.54
CA HIS A 80 -0.02 9.99 17.43
C HIS A 80 -0.34 9.07 18.62
N GLY A 81 -1.60 8.97 19.04
CA GLY A 81 -2.04 8.00 20.05
C GLY A 81 -1.99 6.53 19.61
N GLU A 82 -1.91 6.26 18.30
CA GLU A 82 -1.88 4.91 17.73
C GLU A 82 -0.45 4.43 17.40
N ILE A 83 0.58 5.25 17.68
CA ILE A 83 1.99 5.00 17.26
C ILE A 83 2.48 3.60 17.66
N ASP A 84 2.21 3.15 18.89
CA ASP A 84 2.66 1.83 19.35
C ASP A 84 2.02 0.68 18.56
N GLN A 85 0.75 0.84 18.17
CA GLN A 85 0.03 -0.13 17.37
C GLN A 85 0.51 -0.13 15.93
N LEU A 86 0.73 1.05 15.35
CA LEU A 86 1.31 1.21 14.03
C LEU A 86 2.72 0.59 13.98
N ASN A 87 3.55 0.82 14.99
CA ASN A 87 4.89 0.21 15.12
C ASN A 87 4.82 -1.31 15.12
N ARG A 88 3.86 -1.90 15.84
CA ARG A 88 3.64 -3.35 15.81
C ARG A 88 3.28 -3.84 14.41
N TRP A 89 2.35 -3.19 13.72
CA TRP A 89 1.98 -3.57 12.35
C TRP A 89 3.14 -3.43 11.37
N MET A 90 3.88 -2.32 11.41
CA MET A 90 5.08 -2.13 10.59
C MET A 90 6.12 -3.22 10.83
N SER A 91 6.29 -3.68 12.08
CA SER A 91 7.20 -4.78 12.40
C SER A 91 6.80 -6.12 11.77
N ILE A 92 5.50 -6.42 11.74
CA ILE A 92 4.96 -7.61 11.08
C ILE A 92 5.17 -7.52 9.56
N LEU A 93 4.90 -6.35 8.98
CA LEU A 93 5.06 -6.10 7.54
C LEU A 93 6.53 -6.21 7.09
N LYS A 94 7.47 -5.78 7.94
CA LYS A 94 8.91 -5.84 7.65
C LYS A 94 9.53 -7.22 7.88
N ALA A 95 8.98 -8.01 8.81
CA ALA A 95 9.51 -9.32 9.17
C ALA A 95 9.19 -10.45 8.17
N GLY A 96 8.45 -10.18 7.09
CA GLY A 96 8.09 -11.18 6.10
C GLY A 96 9.28 -12.00 5.60
N ARG A 97 9.07 -13.31 5.48
CA ARG A 97 10.09 -14.27 5.05
C ARG A 97 10.44 -14.01 3.59
N LYS A 98 11.71 -13.66 3.31
CA LYS A 98 12.26 -13.66 1.94
C LYS A 98 12.29 -15.07 1.36
#